data_AF-A0A2D4YBT6-F1
#
_entry.id   AF-A0A2D4YBT6-F1
#
_cell.length_a   1.000
_cell.length_b   1.000
_cell.length_c   1.000
_cell.angle_alpha   90.00
_cell.angle_beta   90.00
_cell.angle_gamma   90.00
#
_symmetry.space_group_name_H-M   'P 1'
#
loop_
_entity.id
_entity.type
_entity.pdbx_description
1 polymer ?
#
loop_
_entity_poly.entity_id
_entity_poly.type
_entity_poly.pdbx_seq_one_letter_code
_entity_poly.pdbx_strand_id
1 'polypeptide(L)'
;MNHLKKHFSMLLLIVVAFSCSHSTNTDAIRILFIGNSYTYFNSSPELLKALIQEKHPEKVVETKLISDGGMTLAHHWKDNRALEAIQSGKWDYVVLQEQSKLGKAVMIDKDIFFGQTNKFFEYARKFDAEVKKAGSKTVFMMTWSVKNRPNEQAILSHAYASIAKELDAIVAPVGLVWDNVRSNPNINLYANDGNHPSTAGSYLIASTLYGTLLGENPIGLSGTLTGHRLSNSGEPSSNQEQLVNLNTEDAQLIQNASWKVVNAMQKADDYLNFEKPNPTYTIPVLAKGEKIELANITGRWFGTSTYGSDYLGQIMKIENMDGKPKVSLSFYSPHAQDCMNITDAIIEENELILTQYDSLRNLNSTIRISLNKGEMNGILESTGVLKMYKHLNFSKEPVQNEIDLSAVNVLMQSFESNTLKESYVKAAIKHYEQYSQLIGETYKPEEFYLNAEGYNLLREDKVNDALGIFELAMIYYPQSVNTYDSYAEALIMAGRKNEALAIYEKAYELAKKTGYKNINYIEANLNKLRNNMTVDIDRELPPPPPQ
;
A
#
# COMPACT_ATOMS: atom_id res chain seq x y z
N MET A 1 -6.17 -109.04 -2.55
CA MET A 1 -7.48 -108.60 -3.05
C MET A 1 -7.47 -107.10 -3.25
N ASN A 2 -7.57 -106.70 -4.52
CA ASN A 2 -8.34 -105.56 -5.05
C ASN A 2 -8.04 -104.08 -4.71
N HIS A 3 -7.63 -103.40 -5.80
CA HIS A 3 -8.20 -102.16 -6.38
C HIS A 3 -7.76 -100.76 -5.90
N LEU A 4 -6.79 -100.19 -6.64
CA LEU A 4 -6.94 -99.12 -7.65
C LEU A 4 -8.19 -98.17 -7.59
N LYS A 5 -7.95 -96.84 -7.47
CA LYS A 5 -8.39 -95.70 -8.33
C LYS A 5 -8.26 -94.36 -7.58
N LYS A 6 -7.35 -93.44 -7.98
CA LYS A 6 -7.49 -92.31 -8.94
C LYS A 6 -8.58 -91.27 -8.58
N HIS A 7 -8.17 -90.02 -8.28
CA HIS A 7 -8.62 -88.72 -8.85
C HIS A 7 -7.75 -87.61 -8.21
N PHE A 8 -6.83 -86.92 -8.91
CA PHE A 8 -6.94 -85.82 -9.90
C PHE A 8 -7.32 -84.45 -9.31
N SER A 9 -6.48 -83.44 -9.61
CA SER A 9 -6.63 -81.98 -9.42
C SER A 9 -6.51 -81.45 -7.98
N MET A 10 -5.82 -80.36 -7.66
CA MET A 10 -5.29 -79.23 -8.43
C MET A 10 -4.17 -78.57 -7.60
N LEU A 11 -3.02 -78.34 -8.21
CA LEU A 11 -1.92 -77.56 -7.65
C LEU A 11 -2.32 -76.07 -7.75
N LEU A 12 -2.59 -75.39 -6.63
CA LEU A 12 -2.69 -73.93 -6.61
C LEU A 12 -1.39 -73.38 -6.03
N LEU A 13 -0.41 -73.15 -6.90
CA LEU A 13 0.80 -72.40 -6.59
C LEU A 13 0.38 -70.92 -6.51
N ILE A 14 0.15 -70.42 -5.29
CA ILE A 14 -0.02 -68.99 -5.05
C ILE A 14 1.38 -68.36 -5.16
N VAL A 15 1.72 -67.92 -6.37
CA VAL A 15 2.81 -66.96 -6.57
C VAL A 15 2.27 -65.61 -6.12
N VAL A 16 2.57 -65.22 -4.87
CA VAL A 16 2.43 -63.83 -4.43
C VAL A 16 3.49 -63.05 -5.19
N ALA A 17 3.12 -62.50 -6.34
CA ALA A 17 3.86 -61.43 -6.96
C ALA A 17 3.76 -60.23 -6.01
N PHE A 18 4.79 -60.02 -5.20
CA PHE A 18 5.05 -58.73 -4.58
C PHE A 18 5.32 -57.74 -5.74
N SER A 19 4.25 -57.17 -6.27
CA SER A 19 4.35 -55.96 -7.07
C SER A 19 4.82 -54.87 -6.11
N CYS A 20 6.14 -54.64 -6.08
CA CYS A 20 6.71 -53.39 -5.64
C CYS A 20 6.07 -52.27 -6.46
N SER A 21 4.96 -51.75 -5.95
CA SER A 21 4.51 -50.41 -6.29
C SER A 21 5.56 -49.50 -5.67
N HIS A 22 6.61 -49.21 -6.44
CA HIS A 22 7.35 -47.98 -6.22
C HIS A 22 6.31 -46.87 -6.39
N SER A 23 5.74 -46.37 -5.29
CA SER A 23 5.21 -45.03 -5.33
C SER A 23 6.42 -44.19 -5.73
N THR A 24 6.44 -43.69 -6.96
CA THR A 24 7.28 -42.58 -7.33
C THR A 24 6.82 -41.45 -6.42
N ASN A 25 7.42 -41.36 -5.23
CA ASN A 25 7.32 -40.20 -4.39
C ASN A 25 8.02 -39.13 -5.24
N THR A 26 7.24 -38.38 -6.01
CA THR A 26 7.76 -37.26 -6.78
C THR A 26 8.36 -36.33 -5.75
N ASP A 27 9.69 -36.27 -5.73
CA ASP A 27 10.51 -35.51 -4.79
C ASP A 27 10.33 -34.02 -5.12
N ALA A 28 9.16 -33.51 -4.74
CA ALA A 28 8.68 -32.19 -5.05
C ALA A 28 8.99 -31.25 -3.89
N ILE A 29 9.56 -30.09 -4.18
CA ILE A 29 9.81 -29.03 -3.20
C ILE A 29 8.66 -28.02 -3.32
N ARG A 30 7.87 -27.91 -2.26
CA ARG A 30 6.64 -27.11 -2.23
C ARG A 30 6.78 -25.94 -1.26
N ILE A 31 6.67 -24.73 -1.79
CA ILE A 31 6.90 -23.50 -1.03
C ILE A 31 5.69 -22.57 -1.18
N LEU A 32 5.03 -22.28 -0.06
CA LEU A 32 4.00 -21.25 0.02
C LEU A 32 4.61 -19.95 0.52
N PHE A 33 4.36 -18.85 -0.18
CA PHE A 33 4.71 -17.51 0.22
C PHE A 33 3.46 -16.76 0.68
N ILE A 34 3.54 -16.12 1.84
CA ILE A 34 2.53 -15.21 2.38
C ILE A 34 3.22 -13.87 2.59
N GLY A 35 2.85 -12.86 1.80
CA GLY A 35 3.58 -11.60 1.77
C GLY A 35 2.85 -10.47 1.06
N ASN A 36 3.60 -9.53 0.49
CA ASN A 36 3.07 -8.37 -0.22
C ASN A 36 4.00 -7.97 -1.37
N SER A 37 4.06 -6.67 -1.70
CA SER A 37 4.89 -6.12 -2.77
C SER A 37 6.37 -6.43 -2.63
N TYR A 38 6.87 -6.72 -1.43
CA TYR A 38 8.26 -7.12 -1.23
C TYR A 38 8.55 -8.52 -1.79
N THR A 39 7.51 -9.33 -2.02
CA THR A 39 7.61 -10.69 -2.54
C THR A 39 7.18 -10.78 -4.01
N TYR A 40 6.07 -10.14 -4.41
CA TYR A 40 5.61 -10.23 -5.81
C TYR A 40 6.40 -9.35 -6.79
N PHE A 41 7.04 -8.26 -6.33
CA PHE A 41 7.87 -7.44 -7.23
C PHE A 41 8.96 -8.30 -7.86
N ASN A 42 9.01 -8.27 -9.19
CA ASN A 42 9.89 -9.10 -10.02
C ASN A 42 9.83 -10.61 -9.71
N SER A 43 8.72 -11.06 -9.11
CA SER A 43 8.36 -12.48 -8.98
C SER A 43 9.41 -13.32 -8.26
N SER A 44 9.85 -12.87 -7.08
CA SER A 44 10.86 -13.56 -6.25
C SER A 44 10.58 -15.07 -6.04
N PRO A 45 9.33 -15.55 -5.86
CA PRO A 45 9.04 -16.98 -5.81
C PRO A 45 9.42 -17.73 -7.09
N GLU A 46 9.16 -17.16 -8.28
CA GLU A 46 9.53 -17.78 -9.55
C GLU A 46 11.03 -17.71 -9.82
N LEU A 47 11.72 -16.66 -9.34
CA LEU A 47 13.18 -16.60 -9.35
C LEU A 47 13.80 -17.72 -8.48
N LEU A 48 13.27 -17.95 -7.27
CA LEU A 48 13.73 -19.04 -6.43
C LEU A 48 13.49 -20.39 -7.10
N LYS A 49 12.30 -20.60 -7.68
CA LYS A 49 11.96 -21.81 -8.42
C LYS A 49 12.95 -22.07 -9.55
N ALA A 50 13.29 -21.06 -10.35
CA ALA A 50 14.27 -21.18 -11.42
C ALA A 50 15.67 -21.56 -10.90
N LEU A 51 16.14 -20.97 -9.79
CA LEU A 51 17.43 -21.33 -9.17
C LEU A 51 17.46 -22.78 -8.69
N ILE A 52 16.38 -23.24 -8.05
CA ILE A 52 16.28 -24.64 -7.59
C ILE A 52 16.30 -25.59 -8.78
N GLN A 53 15.53 -25.28 -9.83
CA GLN A 53 15.44 -26.12 -11.03
C GLN A 53 16.73 -26.14 -11.86
N GLU A 54 17.51 -25.06 -11.85
CA GLU A 54 18.83 -25.04 -12.49
C GLU A 54 19.79 -26.03 -11.81
N LYS A 55 19.80 -26.05 -10.47
CA LYS A 55 20.65 -26.95 -9.71
C LYS A 55 20.16 -28.41 -9.75
N HIS A 56 18.85 -28.58 -9.61
CA HIS A 56 18.17 -29.87 -9.44
C HIS A 56 17.09 -30.03 -10.51
N PRO A 57 17.48 -30.21 -11.78
CA PRO A 57 16.54 -30.30 -12.90
C PRO A 57 15.58 -31.50 -12.82
N GLU A 58 15.90 -32.49 -11.98
CA GLU A 58 15.07 -33.66 -11.72
C GLU A 58 13.97 -33.41 -10.68
N LYS A 59 14.05 -32.34 -9.89
CA LYS A 59 13.07 -32.01 -8.84
C LYS A 59 11.89 -31.26 -9.44
N VAL A 60 10.70 -31.59 -8.96
CA VAL A 60 9.51 -30.76 -9.21
C VAL A 60 9.52 -29.64 -8.18
N VAL A 61 9.38 -28.40 -8.60
CA VAL A 61 9.34 -27.25 -7.69
C VAL A 61 8.02 -26.52 -7.87
N GLU A 62 7.23 -26.47 -6.80
CA GLU A 62 5.94 -25.79 -6.76
C GLU A 62 6.00 -24.60 -5.83
N THR A 63 5.64 -23.43 -6.35
CA THR A 63 5.57 -22.17 -5.63
C THR A 63 4.16 -21.62 -5.72
N LYS A 64 3.66 -21.07 -4.61
CA LYS A 64 2.43 -20.28 -4.61
C LYS A 64 2.64 -19.03 -3.77
N LEU A 65 2.10 -17.92 -4.25
CA LEU A 65 2.09 -16.66 -3.50
C LEU A 65 0.65 -16.29 -3.15
N ILE A 66 0.43 -15.93 -1.89
CA ILE A 66 -0.76 -15.21 -1.43
C ILE A 66 -0.28 -13.82 -0.99
N SER A 67 -0.68 -12.79 -1.73
CA SER A 67 -0.28 -11.41 -1.46
C SER A 67 -1.31 -10.38 -1.87
N ASP A 68 -1.14 -9.17 -1.35
CA ASP A 68 -1.65 -7.93 -1.96
C ASP A 68 -0.78 -6.75 -1.46
N GLY A 69 -0.93 -5.58 -2.08
CA GLY A 69 -0.18 -4.38 -1.73
C GLY A 69 -0.28 -4.03 -0.24
N GLY A 70 0.87 -3.88 0.43
CA GLY A 70 0.94 -3.41 1.82
C GLY A 70 0.31 -4.35 2.88
N MET A 71 -0.06 -5.59 2.52
CA MET A 71 -0.67 -6.50 3.49
C MET A 71 0.26 -6.82 4.66
N THR A 72 -0.33 -6.82 5.85
CA THR A 72 0.29 -7.31 7.09
C THR A 72 -0.07 -8.77 7.31
N LEU A 73 0.64 -9.50 8.19
CA LEU A 73 0.19 -10.85 8.57
C LEU A 73 -1.22 -10.82 9.18
N ALA A 74 -1.55 -9.78 9.93
CA ALA A 74 -2.90 -9.61 10.46
C ALA A 74 -3.98 -9.49 9.37
N HIS A 75 -3.66 -8.82 8.26
CA HIS A 75 -4.58 -8.72 7.12
C HIS A 75 -4.73 -10.07 6.43
N HIS A 76 -3.63 -10.80 6.21
CA HIS A 76 -3.68 -12.16 5.66
C HIS A 76 -4.52 -13.12 6.50
N TRP A 77 -4.41 -13.01 7.82
CA TRP A 77 -5.21 -13.83 8.73
C TRP A 77 -6.70 -13.52 8.62
N LYS A 78 -7.06 -12.24 8.50
CA LYS A 78 -8.46 -11.80 8.36
C LYS A 78 -9.05 -12.17 6.99
N ASP A 79 -8.24 -12.10 5.94
CA ASP A 79 -8.61 -12.39 4.55
C ASP A 79 -8.81 -13.90 4.29
N ASN A 80 -8.24 -14.77 5.13
CA ASN A 80 -8.40 -16.22 5.14
C ASN A 80 -7.79 -17.01 3.96
N ARG A 81 -7.48 -16.40 2.80
CA ARG A 81 -6.83 -17.10 1.67
C ARG A 81 -5.54 -17.80 2.08
N ALA A 82 -4.75 -17.16 2.94
CA ALA A 82 -3.50 -17.71 3.44
C ALA A 82 -3.72 -18.95 4.33
N LEU A 83 -4.72 -18.93 5.22
CA LEU A 83 -5.06 -20.08 6.07
C LEU A 83 -5.54 -21.26 5.23
N GLU A 84 -6.43 -21.02 4.27
CA GLU A 84 -6.93 -22.05 3.36
C GLU A 84 -5.79 -22.68 2.55
N ALA A 85 -4.86 -21.87 2.03
CA ALA A 85 -3.69 -22.37 1.32
C ALA A 85 -2.78 -23.23 2.21
N ILE A 86 -2.55 -22.84 3.47
CA ILE A 86 -1.78 -23.64 4.44
C ILE A 86 -2.47 -24.98 4.70
N GLN A 87 -3.77 -24.96 5.02
CA GLN A 87 -4.51 -26.15 5.47
C GLN A 87 -4.78 -27.15 4.35
N SER A 88 -4.98 -26.67 3.13
CA SER A 88 -5.25 -27.49 1.94
C SER A 88 -3.99 -28.05 1.27
N GLY A 89 -2.85 -27.41 1.51
CA GLY A 89 -1.60 -27.73 0.83
C GLY A 89 -0.74 -28.74 1.60
N LYS A 90 0.19 -29.36 0.88
CA LYS A 90 1.26 -30.19 1.45
C LYS A 90 2.59 -29.47 1.25
N TRP A 91 2.74 -28.32 1.91
CA TRP A 91 3.93 -27.47 1.76
C TRP A 91 5.08 -28.03 2.58
N ASP A 92 6.30 -27.98 2.07
CA ASP A 92 7.49 -28.22 2.87
C ASP A 92 7.82 -26.98 3.70
N TYR A 93 7.66 -25.82 3.07
CA TYR A 93 7.97 -24.51 3.66
C TYR A 93 6.82 -23.53 3.46
N VAL A 94 6.51 -22.79 4.53
CA VAL A 94 5.64 -21.62 4.46
C VAL A 94 6.45 -20.40 4.85
N VAL A 95 6.73 -19.55 3.86
CA VAL A 95 7.49 -18.32 3.98
C VAL A 95 6.57 -17.18 4.36
N LEU A 96 6.75 -16.65 5.58
CA LEU A 96 6.00 -15.55 6.15
C LEU A 96 6.81 -14.25 6.03
N GLN A 97 6.20 -13.24 5.41
CA GLN A 97 6.73 -11.89 5.31
C GLN A 97 5.74 -10.88 5.89
N GLU A 98 6.19 -10.11 6.88
CA GLU A 98 5.43 -9.00 7.45
C GLU A 98 5.65 -7.71 6.63
N GLN A 99 4.73 -6.76 6.75
CA GLN A 99 4.82 -5.42 6.18
C GLN A 99 6.10 -4.69 6.61
N SER A 100 6.60 -3.81 5.75
CA SER A 100 7.93 -3.16 5.85
C SER A 100 8.19 -2.34 7.13
N LYS A 101 7.15 -1.98 7.88
CA LYS A 101 7.16 -1.29 9.18
C LYS A 101 6.55 -2.13 10.30
N LEU A 102 6.56 -3.46 10.15
CA LEU A 102 6.13 -4.46 11.13
C LEU A 102 4.65 -4.34 11.54
N GLY A 103 3.81 -3.91 10.60
CA GLY A 103 2.34 -3.94 10.72
C GLY A 103 1.72 -2.87 11.62
N LYS A 104 2.52 -2.00 12.24
CA LYS A 104 2.07 -0.80 12.96
C LYS A 104 3.12 0.30 12.85
N ALA A 105 3.07 1.10 11.78
CA ALA A 105 3.91 2.29 11.71
C ALA A 105 3.39 3.41 12.64
N VAL A 106 4.29 4.28 13.05
CA VAL A 106 3.97 5.54 13.73
C VAL A 106 4.22 6.68 12.75
N MET A 107 3.23 7.51 12.50
CA MET A 107 3.37 8.72 11.70
C MET A 107 3.43 9.92 12.64
N ILE A 108 4.45 10.76 12.49
CA ILE A 108 4.54 12.05 13.19
C ILE A 108 4.65 13.11 12.09
N ASP A 109 3.63 13.95 12.00
CA ASP A 109 3.44 14.89 10.91
C ASP A 109 3.49 14.18 9.54
N LYS A 110 4.59 14.34 8.79
CA LYS A 110 4.81 13.71 7.48
C LYS A 110 5.75 12.50 7.54
N ASP A 111 6.44 12.29 8.66
CA ASP A 111 7.46 11.26 8.78
C ASP A 111 6.87 9.95 9.33
N ILE A 112 7.25 8.84 8.70
CA ILE A 112 6.79 7.50 9.08
C ILE A 112 7.93 6.74 9.75
N PHE A 113 7.67 6.18 10.92
CA PHE A 113 8.61 5.44 11.78
C PHE A 113 8.09 4.03 12.06
N PHE A 114 8.98 3.15 12.54
CA PHE A 114 8.59 1.85 13.08
C PHE A 114 7.81 2.02 14.39
N GLY A 115 6.65 1.38 14.52
CA GLY A 115 5.92 1.37 15.79
C GLY A 115 6.14 0.09 16.59
N GLN A 116 5.10 -0.40 17.23
CA GLN A 116 5.15 -1.58 18.08
C GLN A 116 5.05 -2.87 17.25
N THR A 117 5.81 -3.89 17.65
CA THR A 117 5.85 -5.20 16.98
C THR A 117 4.83 -6.21 17.50
N ASN A 118 4.01 -5.83 18.49
CA ASN A 118 3.04 -6.73 19.13
C ASN A 118 2.09 -7.41 18.15
N LYS A 119 1.59 -6.66 17.16
CA LYS A 119 0.68 -7.19 16.15
C LYS A 119 1.40 -8.18 15.22
N PHE A 120 2.61 -7.86 14.76
CA PHE A 120 3.43 -8.80 14.01
C PHE A 120 3.62 -10.11 14.80
N PHE A 121 4.03 -10.04 16.06
CA PHE A 121 4.29 -11.24 16.88
C PHE A 121 3.01 -12.05 17.15
N GLU A 122 1.88 -11.41 17.40
CA GLU A 122 0.59 -12.10 17.58
C GLU A 122 0.24 -12.96 16.36
N TYR A 123 0.30 -12.37 15.16
CA TYR A 123 -0.11 -13.09 13.94
C TYR A 123 0.97 -14.05 13.43
N ALA A 124 2.24 -13.78 13.69
CA ALA A 124 3.31 -14.74 13.49
C ALA A 124 3.07 -16.04 14.28
N ARG A 125 2.70 -15.95 15.56
CA ARG A 125 2.34 -17.13 16.39
C ARG A 125 1.14 -17.88 15.82
N LYS A 126 0.10 -17.15 15.41
CA LYS A 126 -1.12 -17.73 14.85
C LYS A 126 -0.83 -18.50 13.56
N PHE A 127 -0.05 -17.93 12.65
CA PHE A 127 0.35 -18.62 11.43
C PHE A 127 1.26 -19.80 11.70
N ASP A 128 2.30 -19.65 12.53
CA ASP A 128 3.21 -20.74 12.88
C ASP A 128 2.47 -21.96 13.43
N ALA A 129 1.47 -21.74 14.28
CA ALA A 129 0.62 -22.82 14.79
C ALA A 129 -0.10 -23.60 13.68
N GLU A 130 -0.70 -22.92 12.70
CA GLU A 130 -1.38 -23.56 11.58
C GLU A 130 -0.39 -24.22 10.60
N VAL A 131 0.76 -23.59 10.35
CA VAL A 131 1.84 -24.13 9.51
C VAL A 131 2.36 -25.46 10.09
N LYS A 132 2.68 -25.49 11.39
CA LYS A 132 3.14 -26.69 12.08
C LYS A 132 2.08 -27.78 12.13
N LYS A 133 0.82 -27.40 12.36
CA LYS A 133 -0.32 -28.32 12.33
C LYS A 133 -0.51 -28.98 10.95
N ALA A 134 -0.19 -28.27 9.87
CA ALA A 134 -0.16 -28.81 8.50
C ALA A 134 1.07 -29.68 8.20
N GLY A 135 2.04 -29.76 9.13
CA GLY A 135 3.29 -30.52 8.96
C GLY A 135 4.38 -29.78 8.18
N SER A 136 4.19 -28.49 7.91
CA SER A 136 5.13 -27.63 7.19
C SER A 136 6.11 -26.92 8.13
N LYS A 137 7.22 -26.41 7.59
CA LYS A 137 8.17 -25.58 8.33
C LYS A 137 7.89 -24.10 8.13
N THR A 138 7.80 -23.36 9.23
CA THR A 138 7.69 -21.90 9.21
C THR A 138 9.04 -21.27 8.88
N VAL A 139 9.05 -20.36 7.90
CA VAL A 139 10.22 -19.58 7.50
C VAL A 139 9.87 -18.10 7.55
N PHE A 140 10.55 -17.32 8.38
CA PHE A 140 10.41 -15.88 8.37
C PHE A 140 11.39 -15.26 7.37
N MET A 141 10.86 -14.56 6.36
CA MET A 141 11.69 -13.77 5.44
C MET A 141 11.98 -12.40 6.04
N MET A 142 13.15 -12.23 6.65
CA MET A 142 13.56 -10.98 7.27
C MET A 142 13.70 -9.89 6.20
N THR A 143 12.85 -8.87 6.25
CA THR A 143 12.87 -7.77 5.27
C THR A 143 14.04 -6.81 5.47
N TRP A 144 14.21 -5.88 4.52
CA TRP A 144 15.25 -4.86 4.50
C TRP A 144 14.73 -3.45 4.83
N SER A 145 15.61 -2.58 5.34
CA SER A 145 15.32 -1.16 5.53
C SER A 145 15.37 -0.35 4.22
N VAL A 146 14.68 0.78 4.20
CA VAL A 146 14.65 1.69 3.04
C VAL A 146 16.01 2.32 2.77
N LYS A 147 16.28 2.68 1.51
CA LYS A 147 17.59 3.11 1.02
C LYS A 147 18.20 4.27 1.82
N ASN A 148 17.38 5.22 2.26
CA ASN A 148 17.82 6.41 2.99
C ASN A 148 17.83 6.25 4.53
N ARG A 149 17.43 5.09 5.06
CA ARG A 149 17.44 4.81 6.51
C ARG A 149 18.05 3.44 6.82
N PRO A 150 19.31 3.18 6.42
CA PRO A 150 19.93 1.87 6.58
C PRO A 150 19.97 1.40 8.04
N ASN A 151 20.19 2.34 8.98
CA ASN A 151 20.23 2.08 10.42
C ASN A 151 18.94 1.45 10.98
N GLU A 152 17.80 1.59 10.30
CA GLU A 152 16.54 0.94 10.71
C GLU A 152 16.58 -0.59 10.52
N GLN A 153 17.59 -1.15 9.85
CA GLN A 153 17.72 -2.60 9.70
C GLN A 153 17.81 -3.31 11.06
N ALA A 154 18.45 -2.69 12.05
CA ALA A 154 18.52 -3.26 13.40
C ALA A 154 17.13 -3.55 14.01
N ILE A 155 16.11 -2.74 13.69
CA ILE A 155 14.74 -2.93 14.17
C ILE A 155 14.12 -4.18 13.54
N LEU A 156 14.28 -4.32 12.22
CA LEU A 156 13.81 -5.48 11.48
C LEU A 156 14.51 -6.76 11.95
N SER A 157 15.84 -6.73 12.03
CA SER A 157 16.64 -7.87 12.47
C SER A 157 16.26 -8.33 13.86
N HIS A 158 16.12 -7.40 14.82
CA HIS A 158 15.67 -7.72 16.17
C HIS A 158 14.27 -8.34 16.19
N ALA A 159 13.30 -7.75 15.48
CA ALA A 159 11.93 -8.24 15.48
C ALA A 159 11.81 -9.66 14.90
N TYR A 160 12.37 -9.87 13.70
CA TYR A 160 12.32 -11.17 13.04
C TYR A 160 13.09 -12.26 13.79
N ALA A 161 14.28 -11.94 14.31
CA ALA A 161 15.06 -12.91 15.09
C ALA A 161 14.39 -13.26 16.42
N SER A 162 13.78 -12.28 17.10
CA SER A 162 13.08 -12.52 18.37
C SER A 162 11.91 -13.48 18.21
N ILE A 163 11.03 -13.24 17.23
CA ILE A 163 9.85 -14.09 17.03
C ILE A 163 10.22 -15.46 16.47
N ALA A 164 11.24 -15.55 15.62
CA ALA A 164 11.71 -16.83 15.11
C ALA A 164 12.35 -17.68 16.21
N LYS A 165 13.16 -17.07 17.09
CA LYS A 165 13.73 -17.74 18.27
C LYS A 165 12.64 -18.22 19.22
N GLU A 166 11.61 -17.40 19.46
CA GLU A 166 10.47 -17.79 20.29
C GLU A 166 9.73 -19.02 19.73
N LEU A 167 9.60 -19.09 18.41
CA LEU A 167 8.83 -20.13 17.72
C LEU A 167 9.65 -21.32 17.24
N ASP A 168 10.96 -21.32 17.45
CA ASP A 168 11.87 -22.32 16.84
C ASP A 168 11.64 -22.41 15.31
N ALA A 169 11.54 -21.25 14.67
CA ALA A 169 11.26 -21.10 13.25
C ALA A 169 12.53 -20.69 12.48
N ILE A 170 12.56 -21.01 11.18
CA ILE A 170 13.68 -20.68 10.31
C ILE A 170 13.65 -19.17 9.99
N VAL A 171 14.81 -18.53 9.91
CA VAL A 171 14.94 -17.15 9.41
C VAL A 171 15.72 -17.16 8.10
N ALA A 172 15.11 -16.63 7.04
CA ALA A 172 15.81 -16.27 5.81
C ALA A 172 16.33 -14.82 5.93
N PRO A 173 17.66 -14.61 6.04
CA PRO A 173 18.23 -13.33 6.49
C PRO A 173 18.41 -12.31 5.36
N VAL A 174 17.37 -12.11 4.54
CA VAL A 174 17.41 -11.22 3.37
C VAL A 174 17.88 -9.83 3.77
N GLY A 175 17.35 -9.24 4.84
CA GLY A 175 17.74 -7.91 5.31
C GLY A 175 19.23 -7.76 5.66
N LEU A 176 19.86 -8.80 6.21
CA LEU A 176 21.29 -8.78 6.53
C LEU A 176 22.16 -8.94 5.29
N VAL A 177 21.73 -9.77 4.34
CA VAL A 177 22.39 -9.88 3.02
C VAL A 177 22.26 -8.57 2.25
N TRP A 178 21.10 -7.95 2.31
CA TRP A 178 20.82 -6.65 1.70
C TRP A 178 21.76 -5.57 2.21
N ASP A 179 22.00 -5.51 3.53
CA ASP A 179 22.96 -4.58 4.14
C ASP A 179 24.41 -4.81 3.68
N ASN A 180 24.81 -6.05 3.40
CA ASN A 180 26.14 -6.36 2.87
C ASN A 180 26.33 -5.86 1.42
N VAL A 181 25.25 -5.78 0.64
CA VAL A 181 25.33 -5.50 -0.81
C VAL A 181 24.97 -4.04 -1.13
N ARG A 182 24.09 -3.38 -0.36
CA ARG A 182 23.54 -2.05 -0.71
C ARG A 182 24.57 -0.92 -0.83
N SER A 183 25.75 -1.06 -0.24
CA SER A 183 26.84 -0.07 -0.36
C SER A 183 27.63 -0.25 -1.66
N ASN A 184 27.37 -1.30 -2.45
CA ASN A 184 28.02 -1.51 -3.72
C ASN A 184 27.45 -0.53 -4.78
N PRO A 185 28.30 0.31 -5.41
CA PRO A 185 27.83 1.30 -6.38
C PRO A 185 27.33 0.69 -7.70
N ASN A 186 27.74 -0.55 -8.02
CA ASN A 186 27.38 -1.22 -9.27
C ASN A 186 26.03 -1.96 -9.16
N ILE A 187 25.59 -2.28 -7.94
CA ILE A 187 24.38 -3.08 -7.70
C ILE A 187 23.31 -2.22 -7.02
N ASN A 188 22.34 -1.74 -7.80
CA ASN A 188 21.17 -1.07 -7.24
C ASN A 188 20.11 -2.10 -6.85
N LEU A 189 19.93 -2.34 -5.55
CA LEU A 189 18.93 -3.27 -5.02
C LEU A 189 17.51 -2.70 -4.97
N TYR A 190 17.35 -1.39 -5.15
CA TYR A 190 16.07 -0.70 -5.00
C TYR A 190 15.48 -0.27 -6.33
N ALA A 191 14.16 -0.31 -6.43
CA ALA A 191 13.43 0.47 -7.41
C ALA A 191 13.61 1.98 -7.15
N ASN A 192 13.07 2.81 -8.04
CA ASN A 192 13.22 4.27 -7.98
C ASN A 192 12.64 4.90 -6.71
N ASP A 193 11.72 4.22 -6.03
CA ASP A 193 11.13 4.67 -4.76
C ASP A 193 12.04 4.45 -3.54
N GLY A 194 13.19 3.78 -3.70
CA GLY A 194 14.12 3.51 -2.59
C GLY A 194 13.58 2.52 -1.54
N ASN A 195 12.50 1.80 -1.84
CA ASN A 195 11.78 0.92 -0.93
C ASN A 195 11.59 -0.49 -1.52
N HIS A 196 10.96 -0.59 -2.70
CA HIS A 196 10.69 -1.86 -3.38
C HIS A 196 11.96 -2.46 -3.99
N PRO A 197 12.02 -3.79 -4.19
CA PRO A 197 13.19 -4.42 -4.76
C PRO A 197 13.29 -4.13 -6.26
N SER A 198 14.50 -3.85 -6.73
CA SER A 198 14.84 -3.96 -8.15
C SER A 198 14.87 -5.44 -8.58
N THR A 199 15.13 -5.72 -9.86
CA THR A 199 15.39 -7.10 -10.33
C THR A 199 16.60 -7.71 -9.62
N ALA A 200 17.66 -6.94 -9.38
CA ALA A 200 18.82 -7.37 -8.59
C ALA A 200 18.46 -7.63 -7.12
N GLY A 201 17.64 -6.77 -6.52
CA GLY A 201 17.11 -6.99 -5.16
C GLY A 201 16.28 -8.27 -5.05
N SER A 202 15.47 -8.56 -6.07
CA SER A 202 14.62 -9.77 -6.10
C SER A 202 15.45 -11.03 -6.33
N TYR A 203 16.52 -10.94 -7.10
CA TYR A 203 17.52 -12.01 -7.23
C TYR A 203 18.27 -12.28 -5.92
N LEU A 204 18.59 -11.24 -5.14
CA LEU A 204 19.17 -11.37 -3.80
C LEU A 204 18.22 -12.08 -2.84
N ILE A 205 16.92 -11.76 -2.87
CA ILE A 205 15.88 -12.47 -2.12
C ILE A 205 15.89 -13.95 -2.47
N ALA A 206 15.81 -14.28 -3.77
CA ALA A 206 15.79 -15.65 -4.26
C ALA A 206 17.06 -16.43 -3.88
N SER A 207 18.25 -15.82 -4.05
CA SER A 207 19.54 -16.44 -3.70
C SER A 207 19.68 -16.70 -2.19
N THR A 208 19.17 -15.79 -1.36
CA THR A 208 19.17 -15.96 0.11
C THR A 208 18.21 -17.06 0.54
N LEU A 209 17.01 -17.11 -0.04
CA LEU A 209 16.03 -18.17 0.21
C LEU A 209 16.55 -19.53 -0.25
N TYR A 210 17.18 -19.62 -1.42
CA TYR A 210 17.80 -20.84 -1.91
C TYR A 210 18.75 -21.43 -0.87
N GLY A 211 19.72 -20.64 -0.40
CA GLY A 211 20.68 -21.10 0.59
C GLY A 211 20.05 -21.43 1.94
N THR A 212 18.99 -20.71 2.33
CA THR A 212 18.29 -20.94 3.60
C THR A 212 17.48 -22.24 3.57
N LEU A 213 16.71 -22.46 2.51
CA LEU A 213 15.76 -23.58 2.42
C LEU A 213 16.43 -24.90 2.05
N LEU A 214 17.42 -24.86 1.17
CA LEU A 214 18.14 -26.07 0.74
C LEU A 214 19.40 -26.35 1.56
N GLY A 215 19.94 -25.35 2.27
CA GLY A 215 21.24 -25.48 2.94
C GLY A 215 22.40 -25.59 1.94
N GLU A 216 22.20 -25.10 0.72
CA GLU A 216 23.14 -25.23 -0.39
C GLU A 216 23.73 -23.88 -0.83
N ASN A 217 24.95 -23.93 -1.35
CA ASN A 217 25.65 -22.74 -1.82
C ASN A 217 25.15 -22.29 -3.20
N PRO A 218 24.58 -21.07 -3.35
CA PRO A 218 24.09 -20.56 -4.63
C PRO A 218 25.19 -20.09 -5.60
N ILE A 219 26.46 -20.08 -5.20
CA ILE A 219 27.56 -19.60 -6.05
C ILE A 219 27.67 -20.44 -7.32
N GLY A 220 27.65 -19.75 -8.47
CA GLY A 220 27.78 -20.36 -9.80
C GLY A 220 26.45 -20.61 -10.51
N LEU A 221 25.31 -20.33 -9.88
CA LEU A 221 24.01 -20.33 -10.56
C LEU A 221 23.87 -19.14 -11.52
N SER A 222 22.96 -19.21 -12.48
CA SER A 222 22.76 -18.18 -13.49
C SER A 222 22.29 -16.85 -12.88
N GLY A 223 22.82 -15.75 -13.42
CA GLY A 223 22.31 -14.38 -13.20
C GLY A 223 21.18 -13.99 -14.15
N THR A 224 20.88 -14.83 -15.14
CA THR A 224 19.82 -14.63 -16.13
C THR A 224 18.78 -15.73 -15.96
N LEU A 225 17.60 -15.36 -15.48
CA LEU A 225 16.53 -16.32 -15.16
C LEU A 225 15.23 -15.96 -15.88
N THR A 226 14.53 -17.00 -16.30
CA THR A 226 13.21 -16.93 -16.95
C THR A 226 12.19 -17.62 -16.05
N GLY A 227 10.98 -17.08 -15.99
CA GLY A 227 9.89 -17.61 -15.19
C GLY A 227 8.57 -16.92 -15.49
N HIS A 228 7.53 -17.21 -14.72
CA HIS A 228 6.24 -16.53 -14.88
C HIS A 228 6.23 -15.21 -14.11
N ARG A 229 5.63 -14.17 -14.68
CA ARG A 229 5.38 -12.93 -13.96
C ARG A 229 4.18 -13.14 -13.05
N LEU A 230 4.33 -12.82 -11.77
CA LEU A 230 3.25 -12.86 -10.79
C LEU A 230 2.49 -11.54 -10.76
N SER A 231 1.17 -11.61 -10.65
CA SER A 231 0.29 -10.48 -10.30
C SER A 231 0.56 -9.99 -8.86
N ASN A 232 -0.12 -8.93 -8.43
CA ASN A 232 -0.13 -8.51 -7.02
C ASN A 232 -0.75 -9.57 -6.08
N SER A 233 -1.68 -10.38 -6.59
CA SER A 233 -2.36 -11.45 -5.84
C SER A 233 -1.63 -12.80 -5.92
N GLY A 234 -0.59 -12.90 -6.75
CA GLY A 234 0.28 -14.07 -6.86
C GLY A 234 -0.08 -15.03 -7.99
N GLU A 235 -1.01 -14.69 -8.89
CA GLU A 235 -1.31 -15.49 -10.08
C GLU A 235 -0.19 -15.36 -11.13
N PRO A 236 0.28 -16.48 -11.71
CA PRO A 236 1.30 -16.46 -12.75
C PRO A 236 0.73 -16.06 -14.13
N SER A 237 1.55 -15.37 -14.92
CA SER A 237 1.30 -15.11 -16.34
C SER A 237 1.20 -16.41 -17.15
N SER A 238 0.48 -16.37 -18.27
CA SER A 238 0.33 -17.53 -19.16
C SER A 238 1.66 -17.96 -19.80
N ASN A 239 2.50 -16.99 -20.16
CA ASN A 239 3.81 -17.22 -20.78
C ASN A 239 4.94 -16.90 -19.80
N GLN A 240 6.08 -17.56 -20.00
CA GLN A 240 7.32 -17.21 -19.31
C GLN A 240 8.01 -16.02 -19.97
N GLU A 241 8.74 -15.26 -19.17
CA GLU A 241 9.55 -14.12 -19.60
C GLU A 241 10.85 -14.05 -18.78
N GLN A 242 11.81 -13.26 -19.27
CA GLN A 242 13.04 -13.01 -18.53
C GLN A 242 12.73 -12.12 -17.32
N LEU A 243 12.85 -12.67 -16.11
CA LEU A 243 12.56 -11.98 -14.86
C LEU A 243 13.76 -11.16 -14.36
N VAL A 244 14.98 -11.62 -14.65
CA VAL A 244 16.23 -10.95 -14.28
C VAL A 244 17.34 -11.26 -15.29
N ASN A 245 18.24 -10.30 -15.47
CA ASN A 245 19.45 -10.45 -16.28
C ASN A 245 20.58 -9.64 -15.65
N LEU A 246 21.37 -10.29 -14.80
CA LEU A 246 22.58 -9.75 -14.20
C LEU A 246 23.80 -10.31 -14.94
N ASN A 247 24.85 -9.50 -15.04
CA ASN A 247 26.14 -10.03 -15.49
C ASN A 247 26.69 -11.02 -14.42
N THR A 248 27.64 -11.87 -14.84
CA THR A 248 28.21 -12.90 -13.97
C THR A 248 28.84 -12.35 -12.70
N GLU A 249 29.49 -11.19 -12.77
CA GLU A 249 30.17 -10.57 -11.63
C GLU A 249 29.17 -10.13 -10.55
N ASP A 250 28.12 -9.41 -10.95
CA ASP A 250 27.06 -8.92 -10.05
C ASP A 250 26.27 -10.09 -9.44
N ALA A 251 25.92 -11.10 -10.26
CA ALA A 251 25.25 -12.30 -9.78
C ALA A 251 26.09 -13.05 -8.75
N GLN A 252 27.38 -13.28 -9.05
CA GLN A 252 28.28 -13.97 -8.14
C GLN A 252 28.53 -13.18 -6.85
N LEU A 253 28.57 -11.85 -6.91
CA LEU A 253 28.68 -11.00 -5.73
C LEU A 253 27.46 -11.18 -4.80
N ILE A 254 26.25 -11.14 -5.37
CA ILE A 254 25.02 -11.37 -4.61
C ILE A 254 24.98 -12.78 -4.02
N GLN A 255 25.36 -13.81 -4.78
CA GLN A 255 25.43 -15.20 -4.31
C GLN A 255 26.43 -15.36 -3.16
N ASN A 256 27.62 -14.77 -3.30
CA ASN A 256 28.66 -14.76 -2.26
C ASN A 256 28.16 -14.12 -0.97
N ALA A 257 27.54 -12.93 -1.06
CA ALA A 257 26.98 -12.24 0.09
C ALA A 257 25.86 -13.05 0.75
N SER A 258 24.97 -13.62 -0.06
CA SER A 258 23.87 -14.47 0.40
C SER A 258 24.40 -15.68 1.17
N TRP A 259 25.31 -16.43 0.57
CA TRP A 259 25.88 -17.63 1.19
C TRP A 259 26.66 -17.31 2.46
N LYS A 260 27.48 -16.26 2.44
CA LYS A 260 28.29 -15.84 3.59
C LYS A 260 27.41 -15.64 4.83
N VAL A 261 26.30 -14.90 4.70
CA VAL A 261 25.40 -14.61 5.81
C VAL A 261 24.61 -15.85 6.22
N VAL A 262 24.02 -16.58 5.28
CA VAL A 262 23.23 -17.79 5.56
C VAL A 262 24.07 -18.85 6.28
N ASN A 263 25.27 -19.16 5.76
CA ASN A 263 26.16 -20.16 6.37
C ASN A 263 26.70 -19.69 7.74
N ALA A 264 26.85 -18.38 7.97
CA ALA A 264 27.20 -17.87 9.30
C ALA A 264 26.05 -18.10 10.30
N MET A 265 24.81 -17.81 9.89
CA MET A 265 23.61 -18.03 10.72
C MET A 265 23.36 -19.49 11.07
N GLN A 266 23.62 -20.41 10.15
CA GLN A 266 23.46 -21.84 10.39
C GLN A 266 24.50 -22.43 11.37
N LYS A 267 25.62 -21.72 11.60
CA LYS A 267 26.75 -22.21 12.42
C LYS A 267 26.80 -21.62 13.82
N ALA A 268 26.08 -20.52 14.07
CA ALA A 268 26.26 -19.71 15.26
C ALA A 268 24.92 -19.50 15.99
N ASP A 269 24.81 -20.04 17.19
CA ASP A 269 23.60 -19.94 18.03
C ASP A 269 23.29 -18.49 18.46
N ASP A 270 24.28 -17.61 18.43
CA ASP A 270 24.17 -16.21 18.84
C ASP A 270 23.75 -15.25 17.73
N TYR A 271 23.72 -15.69 16.46
CA TYR A 271 23.40 -14.82 15.33
C TYR A 271 21.94 -14.32 15.31
N LEU A 272 21.08 -14.90 16.17
CA LEU A 272 19.71 -14.42 16.41
C LEU A 272 19.60 -13.46 17.62
N ASN A 273 20.70 -13.17 18.32
CA ASN A 273 20.71 -12.30 19.48
C ASN A 273 21.00 -10.85 19.08
N PHE A 274 19.98 -10.14 18.63
CA PHE A 274 20.05 -8.70 18.37
C PHE A 274 19.53 -7.91 19.57
N GLU A 275 20.27 -6.88 19.98
CA GLU A 275 19.78 -5.93 20.98
C GLU A 275 18.52 -5.22 20.47
N LYS A 276 17.59 -4.93 21.39
CA LYS A 276 16.40 -4.16 21.05
C LYS A 276 16.82 -2.71 20.77
N PRO A 277 16.66 -2.19 19.55
CA PRO A 277 17.02 -0.81 19.26
C PRO A 277 16.05 0.15 19.94
N ASN A 278 16.56 1.34 20.28
CA ASN A 278 15.72 2.44 20.72
C ASN A 278 14.84 2.94 19.56
N PRO A 279 13.61 3.41 19.85
CA PRO A 279 12.81 4.10 18.84
C PRO A 279 13.58 5.27 18.22
N THR A 280 13.46 5.44 16.91
CA THR A 280 14.09 6.55 16.17
C THR A 280 13.28 7.85 16.25
N TYR A 281 12.27 7.89 17.11
CA TYR A 281 11.34 9.01 17.28
C TYR A 281 11.00 9.21 18.75
N THR A 282 10.52 10.41 19.07
CA THR A 282 9.88 10.73 20.34
C THR A 282 8.40 10.97 20.09
N ILE A 283 7.55 10.50 21.01
CA ILE A 283 6.12 10.80 20.93
C ILE A 283 5.94 12.29 21.24
N PRO A 284 5.25 13.06 20.39
CA PRO A 284 4.97 14.46 20.67
C PRO A 284 4.28 14.64 22.03
N VAL A 285 4.76 15.59 22.82
CA VAL A 285 4.17 15.93 24.12
C VAL A 285 3.68 17.38 24.06
N LEU A 286 2.43 17.58 24.49
CA LEU A 286 1.84 18.91 24.49
C LEU A 286 2.50 19.75 25.59
N ALA A 287 3.03 20.91 25.21
CA ALA A 287 3.59 21.84 26.17
C ALA A 287 2.49 22.35 27.13
N LYS A 288 2.82 22.50 28.41
CA LYS A 288 1.87 23.03 29.39
C LYS A 288 1.51 24.47 29.05
N GLY A 289 0.22 24.73 28.84
CA GLY A 289 -0.33 26.06 28.61
C GLY A 289 -0.74 26.80 29.87
N GLU A 290 -1.27 28.01 29.67
CA GLU A 290 -2.00 28.78 30.68
C GLU A 290 -3.39 28.16 30.95
N LYS A 291 -4.00 28.56 32.07
CA LYS A 291 -5.37 28.13 32.40
C LYS A 291 -6.34 28.62 31.31
N ILE A 292 -7.16 27.71 30.80
CA ILE A 292 -8.12 28.00 29.75
C ILE A 292 -9.47 28.36 30.38
N GLU A 293 -10.01 29.50 29.98
CA GLU A 293 -11.39 29.91 30.29
C GLU A 293 -12.15 30.06 28.98
N LEU A 294 -13.37 29.51 28.90
CA LEU A 294 -14.16 29.43 27.66
C LEU A 294 -14.31 30.81 26.99
N ALA A 295 -14.50 31.86 27.78
CA ALA A 295 -14.62 33.23 27.30
C ALA A 295 -13.37 33.69 26.51
N ASN A 296 -12.18 33.27 26.92
CA ASN A 296 -10.90 33.70 26.33
C ASN A 296 -10.60 32.96 25.02
N ILE A 297 -11.16 31.77 24.83
CA ILE A 297 -10.94 30.94 23.65
C ILE A 297 -12.07 31.00 22.63
N THR A 298 -13.22 31.58 22.98
CA THR A 298 -14.37 31.70 22.07
C THR A 298 -14.02 32.50 20.81
N GLY A 299 -14.62 32.14 19.68
CA GLY A 299 -14.43 32.77 18.38
C GLY A 299 -13.64 31.90 17.40
N ARG A 300 -13.13 32.53 16.35
CA ARG A 300 -12.33 31.87 15.31
C ARG A 300 -10.86 31.89 15.66
N TRP A 301 -10.18 30.81 15.29
CA TRP A 301 -8.76 30.59 15.39
C TRP A 301 -8.30 30.03 14.05
N PHE A 302 -7.26 30.61 13.49
CA PHE A 302 -6.74 30.31 12.16
C PHE A 302 -5.39 29.66 12.30
N GLY A 303 -5.14 28.63 11.53
CA GLY A 303 -3.97 27.81 11.74
C GLY A 303 -3.46 27.15 10.48
N THR A 304 -2.33 26.50 10.66
CA THR A 304 -1.73 25.60 9.68
C THR A 304 -1.67 24.20 10.28
N SER A 305 -1.60 23.21 9.41
CA SER A 305 -1.48 21.82 9.83
C SER A 305 -0.67 21.06 8.79
N THR A 306 -0.10 19.94 9.21
CA THR A 306 0.44 18.92 8.33
C THR A 306 -0.64 17.94 7.86
N TYR A 307 -1.92 18.26 8.08
CA TYR A 307 -3.08 17.51 7.58
C TYR A 307 -3.19 17.68 6.07
N GLY A 308 -2.69 16.69 5.31
CA GLY A 308 -2.56 16.75 3.85
C GLY A 308 -1.48 17.75 3.42
N SER A 309 -0.85 17.52 2.26
CA SER A 309 -0.04 18.56 1.60
C SER A 309 -0.90 19.58 0.85
N ASP A 310 -2.20 19.31 0.75
CA ASP A 310 -3.07 19.90 -0.26
C ASP A 310 -3.99 21.00 0.32
N TYR A 311 -3.97 21.18 1.65
CA TYR A 311 -4.68 22.28 2.32
C TYR A 311 -3.78 23.48 2.58
N LEU A 312 -4.37 24.65 2.40
CA LEU A 312 -3.76 25.95 2.66
C LEU A 312 -3.69 26.24 4.17
N GLY A 313 -4.69 25.75 4.92
CA GLY A 313 -4.78 25.94 6.36
C GLY A 313 -6.09 25.45 6.94
N GLN A 314 -6.31 25.79 8.21
CA GLN A 314 -7.45 25.33 9.00
C GLN A 314 -8.07 26.47 9.82
N ILE A 315 -9.37 26.38 10.05
CA ILE A 315 -10.12 27.30 10.89
C ILE A 315 -10.83 26.51 11.98
N MET A 316 -10.44 26.76 13.23
CA MET A 316 -11.15 26.27 14.39
C MET A 316 -12.11 27.35 14.89
N LYS A 317 -13.39 27.03 14.95
CA LYS A 317 -14.43 27.89 15.54
C LYS A 317 -14.87 27.29 16.86
N ILE A 318 -14.79 28.09 17.92
CA ILE A 318 -15.21 27.72 19.28
C ILE A 318 -16.39 28.59 19.66
N GLU A 319 -17.50 27.96 20.04
CA GLU A 319 -18.74 28.62 20.47
C GLU A 319 -19.08 28.20 21.90
N ASN A 320 -19.69 29.11 22.66
CA ASN A 320 -20.22 28.81 23.98
C ASN A 320 -21.67 28.33 23.85
N MET A 321 -21.91 27.06 24.14
CA MET A 321 -23.25 26.47 24.26
C MET A 321 -23.49 26.09 25.72
N ASP A 322 -24.27 26.91 26.44
CA ASP A 322 -24.66 26.69 27.83
C ASP A 322 -23.47 26.44 28.79
N GLY A 323 -22.40 27.22 28.62
CA GLY A 323 -21.18 27.13 29.42
C GLY A 323 -20.20 26.04 28.98
N LYS A 324 -20.48 25.33 27.88
CA LYS A 324 -19.60 24.31 27.30
C LYS A 324 -19.08 24.74 25.93
N PRO A 325 -17.84 24.38 25.56
CA PRO A 325 -17.34 24.62 24.22
C PRO A 325 -18.06 23.71 23.21
N LYS A 326 -18.54 24.28 22.11
CA LYS A 326 -18.80 23.56 20.86
C LYS A 326 -17.75 23.97 19.86
N VAL A 327 -17.06 22.99 19.28
CA VAL A 327 -15.92 23.21 18.40
C VAL A 327 -16.19 22.63 17.02
N SER A 328 -15.91 23.41 15.97
CA SER A 328 -15.80 22.90 14.60
C SER A 328 -14.41 23.21 14.07
N LEU A 329 -13.76 22.23 13.43
CA LEU A 329 -12.44 22.39 12.82
C LEU A 329 -12.56 22.12 11.32
N SER A 330 -12.40 23.17 10.52
CA SER A 330 -12.50 23.09 9.06
C SER A 330 -11.13 23.24 8.40
N PHE A 331 -10.92 22.54 7.28
CA PHE A 331 -9.72 22.58 6.45
C PHE A 331 -10.05 23.15 5.08
N TYR A 332 -9.16 23.96 4.52
CA TYR A 332 -9.42 24.70 3.28
C TYR A 332 -8.33 24.45 2.25
N SER A 333 -8.74 23.99 1.07
CA SER A 333 -7.93 23.98 -0.15
C SER A 333 -8.47 25.06 -1.10
N PRO A 334 -7.83 25.30 -2.26
CA PRO A 334 -8.41 26.20 -3.27
C PRO A 334 -9.74 25.71 -3.85
N HIS A 335 -10.06 24.42 -3.73
CA HIS A 335 -11.20 23.79 -4.40
C HIS A 335 -12.27 23.27 -3.44
N ALA A 336 -11.91 23.02 -2.19
CA ALA A 336 -12.75 22.29 -1.25
C ALA A 336 -12.61 22.84 0.17
N GLN A 337 -13.68 22.65 0.94
CA GLN A 337 -13.68 22.79 2.37
C GLN A 337 -14.06 21.43 2.97
N ASP A 338 -13.23 20.92 3.88
CA ASP A 338 -13.55 19.75 4.70
C ASP A 338 -13.77 20.17 6.16
N CYS A 339 -14.48 19.36 6.93
CA CYS A 339 -14.71 19.61 8.35
C CYS A 339 -14.55 18.34 9.17
N MET A 340 -13.76 18.43 10.23
CA MET A 340 -13.62 17.36 11.20
C MET A 340 -14.86 17.24 12.06
N ASN A 341 -15.43 16.03 12.12
CA ASN A 341 -16.54 15.72 13.00
C ASN A 341 -16.09 15.60 14.47
N ILE A 342 -16.13 16.72 15.19
CA ILE A 342 -15.86 16.77 16.64
C ILE A 342 -17.10 16.28 17.39
N THR A 343 -16.95 15.15 18.09
CA THR A 343 -18.05 14.51 18.83
C THR A 343 -18.16 15.03 20.26
N ASP A 344 -17.05 15.48 20.85
CA ASP A 344 -17.02 16.06 22.19
C ASP A 344 -15.90 17.09 22.32
N ALA A 345 -16.11 18.08 23.19
CA ALA A 345 -15.14 19.12 23.51
C ALA A 345 -15.25 19.49 24.99
N ILE A 346 -14.13 19.39 25.71
CA ILE A 346 -14.05 19.69 27.15
C ILE A 346 -12.83 20.56 27.45
N ILE A 347 -12.94 21.36 28.51
CA ILE A 347 -11.82 22.15 29.05
C ILE A 347 -11.41 21.52 30.38
N GLU A 348 -10.16 21.08 30.48
CA GLU A 348 -9.56 20.55 31.70
C GLU A 348 -8.39 21.44 32.10
N GLU A 349 -8.60 22.31 33.09
CA GLU A 349 -7.65 23.32 33.59
C GLU A 349 -6.96 24.16 32.51
N ASN A 350 -5.88 23.64 31.93
CA ASN A 350 -4.99 24.29 30.98
C ASN A 350 -5.04 23.67 29.57
N GLU A 351 -6.00 22.77 29.31
CA GLU A 351 -6.16 22.10 28.03
C GLU A 351 -7.59 22.15 27.51
N LEU A 352 -7.74 22.35 26.20
CA LEU A 352 -8.95 22.05 25.44
C LEU A 352 -8.76 20.68 24.79
N ILE A 353 -9.62 19.73 25.14
CA ILE A 353 -9.56 18.36 24.65
C ILE A 353 -10.76 18.13 23.73
N LEU A 354 -10.48 17.74 22.50
CA LEU A 354 -11.46 17.42 21.48
C LEU A 354 -11.41 15.93 21.18
N THR A 355 -12.58 15.30 21.11
CA THR A 355 -12.72 13.90 20.67
C THR A 355 -13.37 13.86 19.29
N GLN A 356 -12.87 12.97 18.44
CA GLN A 356 -13.35 12.78 17.09
C GLN A 356 -13.51 11.28 16.79
N TYR A 357 -14.58 10.95 16.08
CA TYR A 357 -14.76 9.65 15.45
C TYR A 357 -14.96 9.79 13.94
N ASP A 358 -14.09 9.14 13.17
CA ASP A 358 -14.24 8.96 11.72
C ASP A 358 -14.78 7.56 11.46
N SER A 359 -16.08 7.49 11.15
CA SER A 359 -16.76 6.23 10.89
C SER A 359 -16.32 5.53 9.60
N LEU A 360 -15.85 6.29 8.59
CA LEU A 360 -15.43 5.73 7.31
C LEU A 360 -14.13 4.95 7.47
N ARG A 361 -13.20 5.51 8.26
CA ARG A 361 -11.88 4.91 8.51
C ARG A 361 -11.83 4.10 9.81
N ASN A 362 -12.94 4.10 10.58
CA ASN A 362 -13.03 3.59 11.94
C ASN A 362 -11.89 4.09 12.84
N LEU A 363 -11.60 5.39 12.75
CA LEU A 363 -10.53 6.05 13.49
C LEU A 363 -11.10 6.84 14.66
N ASN A 364 -10.52 6.64 15.83
CA ASN A 364 -10.71 7.51 16.98
C ASN A 364 -9.51 8.44 17.09
N SER A 365 -9.77 9.73 17.21
CA SER A 365 -8.74 10.74 17.40
C SER A 365 -9.04 11.62 18.61
N THR A 366 -7.99 12.04 19.28
CA THR A 366 -8.03 13.02 20.36
C THR A 366 -7.13 14.18 19.98
N ILE A 367 -7.64 15.40 20.08
CA ILE A 367 -6.85 16.62 19.91
C ILE A 367 -6.73 17.27 21.27
N ARG A 368 -5.50 17.45 21.75
CA ARG A 368 -5.21 18.17 22.99
C ARG A 368 -4.58 19.50 22.62
N ILE A 369 -5.15 20.61 23.09
CA ILE A 369 -4.73 21.96 22.74
C ILE A 369 -4.39 22.73 24.01
N SER A 370 -3.23 23.38 23.99
CA SER A 370 -2.76 24.32 25.01
C SER A 370 -2.84 25.74 24.48
N LEU A 371 -3.13 26.70 25.36
CA LEU A 371 -3.09 28.13 25.06
C LEU A 371 -1.84 28.74 25.71
N ASN A 372 -1.11 29.59 24.98
CA ASN A 372 0.04 30.33 25.50
C ASN A 372 0.11 31.69 24.81
N LYS A 373 -0.07 32.79 25.55
CA LYS A 373 0.11 34.16 25.04
C LYS A 373 -0.68 34.45 23.74
N GLY A 374 -1.92 33.97 23.66
CA GLY A 374 -2.78 34.18 22.48
C GLY A 374 -2.49 33.25 21.31
N GLU A 375 -1.63 32.24 21.48
CA GLU A 375 -1.35 31.18 20.50
C GLU A 375 -1.84 29.83 21.05
N MET A 376 -2.52 29.05 20.20
CA MET A 376 -2.96 27.70 20.52
C MET A 376 -2.07 26.68 19.83
N ASN A 377 -1.45 25.80 20.62
CA ASN A 377 -0.64 24.70 20.12
C ASN A 377 -1.35 23.40 20.46
N GLY A 378 -1.49 22.50 19.49
CA GLY A 378 -2.23 21.27 19.62
C GLY A 378 -1.47 20.06 19.14
N ILE A 379 -1.83 18.90 19.69
CA ILE A 379 -1.42 17.59 19.21
C ILE A 379 -2.66 16.78 18.93
N LEU A 380 -2.83 16.38 17.68
CA LEU A 380 -3.78 15.34 17.29
C LEU A 380 -3.10 14.00 17.45
N GLU A 381 -3.69 13.10 18.24
CA GLU A 381 -3.35 11.69 18.31
C GLU A 381 -4.50 10.88 17.70
N SER A 382 -4.19 10.00 16.75
CA SER A 382 -5.18 9.10 16.15
C SER A 382 -4.70 7.65 16.16
N THR A 383 -5.63 6.74 16.45
CA THR A 383 -5.34 5.30 16.49
C THR A 383 -6.21 4.54 15.48
N GLY A 384 -5.56 3.90 14.51
CA GLY A 384 -6.17 2.94 13.60
C GLY A 384 -5.18 1.94 13.02
N VAL A 385 -5.14 1.79 11.69
CA VAL A 385 -4.13 0.96 10.99
C VAL A 385 -2.72 1.48 11.26
N LEU A 386 -2.59 2.80 11.39
CA LEU A 386 -1.37 3.53 11.75
C LEU A 386 -1.64 4.27 13.07
N LYS A 387 -0.60 4.48 13.89
CA LYS A 387 -0.68 5.44 14.99
C LYS A 387 -0.17 6.79 14.48
N MET A 388 -0.97 7.83 14.55
CA MET A 388 -0.64 9.13 13.97
C MET A 388 -0.59 10.21 15.06
N TYR A 389 0.42 11.08 14.96
CA TYR A 389 0.52 12.31 15.71
C TYR A 389 0.69 13.48 14.74
N LYS A 390 -0.08 14.56 14.91
CA LYS A 390 0.10 15.79 14.13
C LYS A 390 0.15 17.00 15.04
N HIS A 391 1.13 17.88 14.77
CA HIS A 391 1.16 19.19 15.39
C HIS A 391 0.16 20.11 14.70
N LEU A 392 -0.59 20.85 15.51
CA LEU A 392 -1.55 21.86 15.08
C LEU A 392 -1.17 23.18 15.72
N ASN A 393 -1.21 24.27 14.96
CA ASN A 393 -0.97 25.61 15.51
C ASN A 393 -2.11 26.51 15.07
N PHE A 394 -2.60 27.37 15.97
CA PHE A 394 -3.62 28.34 15.67
C PHE A 394 -3.38 29.67 16.38
N SER A 395 -3.72 30.78 15.72
CA SER A 395 -3.71 32.12 16.26
C SER A 395 -5.03 32.84 15.94
N LYS A 396 -5.20 34.08 16.42
CA LYS A 396 -6.32 34.94 16.01
C LYS A 396 -6.09 35.61 14.66
N GLU A 397 -4.87 35.58 14.13
CA GLU A 397 -4.52 36.23 12.88
C GLU A 397 -4.99 35.40 11.68
N PRO A 398 -5.84 35.95 10.79
CA PRO A 398 -6.43 35.18 9.70
C PRO A 398 -5.45 34.85 8.58
N VAL A 399 -4.32 35.56 8.50
CA VAL A 399 -3.28 35.34 7.51
C VAL A 399 -2.35 34.23 7.97
N GLN A 400 -2.33 33.12 7.24
CA GLN A 400 -1.49 31.95 7.49
C GLN A 400 -0.78 31.59 6.19
N ASN A 401 0.55 31.40 6.24
CA ASN A 401 1.37 31.15 5.04
C ASN A 401 1.07 32.12 3.88
N GLU A 402 1.00 33.42 4.17
CA GLU A 402 0.70 34.50 3.18
C GLU A 402 -0.73 34.51 2.61
N ILE A 403 -1.62 33.63 3.09
CA ILE A 403 -3.01 33.54 2.63
C ILE A 403 -3.98 33.94 3.74
N ASP A 404 -4.92 34.85 3.44
CA ASP A 404 -6.02 35.19 4.34
C ASP A 404 -7.10 34.09 4.32
N LEU A 405 -7.07 33.19 5.31
CA LEU A 405 -8.02 32.09 5.42
C LEU A 405 -9.45 32.56 5.69
N SER A 406 -9.63 33.76 6.27
CA SER A 406 -10.97 34.31 6.47
C SER A 406 -11.62 34.68 5.14
N ALA A 407 -10.83 35.24 4.21
CA ALA A 407 -11.25 35.53 2.85
C ALA A 407 -11.51 34.24 2.06
N VAL A 408 -10.64 33.22 2.18
CA VAL A 408 -10.87 31.90 1.56
C VAL A 408 -12.19 31.29 2.02
N ASN A 409 -12.48 31.33 3.33
CA ASN A 409 -13.75 30.82 3.84
C ASN A 409 -14.97 31.56 3.26
N VAL A 410 -14.92 32.89 3.14
CA VAL A 410 -16.02 33.67 2.51
C VAL A 410 -16.15 33.33 1.03
N LEU A 411 -15.03 33.13 0.35
CA LEU A 411 -15.01 32.74 -1.05
C LEU A 411 -15.65 31.36 -1.25
N MET A 412 -15.35 30.38 -0.40
CA MET A 412 -15.99 29.05 -0.45
C MET A 412 -17.50 29.11 -0.23
N GLN A 413 -17.97 29.87 0.77
CA GLN A 413 -19.40 30.07 0.98
C GLN A 413 -20.08 30.73 -0.22
N SER A 414 -19.37 31.66 -0.88
CA SER A 414 -19.85 32.30 -2.11
C SER A 414 -19.91 31.32 -3.27
N PHE A 415 -18.92 30.44 -3.40
CA PHE A 415 -18.90 29.39 -4.42
C PHE A 415 -20.06 28.42 -4.24
N GLU A 416 -20.25 27.87 -3.04
CA GLU A 416 -21.40 27.03 -2.70
C GLU A 416 -22.72 27.73 -3.06
N SER A 417 -22.91 28.99 -2.66
CA SER A 417 -24.12 29.73 -3.01
C SER A 417 -24.30 29.96 -4.51
N ASN A 418 -23.21 30.19 -5.26
CA ASN A 418 -23.27 30.41 -6.70
C ASN A 418 -23.60 29.12 -7.45
N THR A 419 -23.07 27.95 -7.04
CA THR A 419 -23.40 26.66 -7.67
C THR A 419 -24.90 26.32 -7.61
N LEU A 420 -25.64 26.90 -6.65
CA LEU A 420 -27.10 26.77 -6.55
C LEU A 420 -27.87 27.73 -7.47
N LYS A 421 -27.23 28.78 -7.99
CA LYS A 421 -27.85 29.87 -8.75
C LYS A 421 -27.50 29.85 -10.24
N GLU A 422 -26.35 29.28 -10.59
CA GLU A 422 -25.84 29.18 -11.96
C GLU A 422 -25.17 27.83 -12.20
N SER A 423 -24.74 27.54 -13.43
CA SER A 423 -24.06 26.28 -13.71
C SER A 423 -22.77 26.17 -12.89
N TYR A 424 -22.43 24.93 -12.48
CA TYR A 424 -21.21 24.64 -11.72
C TYR A 424 -19.97 25.27 -12.38
N VAL A 425 -19.83 25.10 -13.70
CA VAL A 425 -18.71 25.64 -14.49
C VAL A 425 -18.58 27.16 -14.32
N LYS A 426 -19.69 27.89 -14.42
CA LYS A 426 -19.68 29.35 -14.31
C LYS A 426 -19.32 29.80 -12.90
N ALA A 427 -19.89 29.14 -11.88
CA ALA A 427 -19.56 29.39 -10.49
C ALA A 427 -18.08 29.09 -10.19
N ALA A 428 -17.54 27.99 -10.74
CA ALA A 428 -16.17 27.55 -10.51
C ALA A 428 -15.13 28.46 -11.17
N ILE A 429 -15.37 28.88 -12.42
CA ILE A 429 -14.50 29.87 -13.10
C ILE A 429 -14.42 31.15 -12.28
N LYS A 430 -15.58 31.69 -11.87
CA LYS A 430 -15.65 32.88 -11.04
C LYS A 430 -14.92 32.70 -9.70
N HIS A 431 -15.11 31.55 -9.05
CA HIS A 431 -14.42 31.20 -7.81
C HIS A 431 -12.90 31.21 -7.99
N TYR A 432 -12.36 30.56 -9.02
CA TYR A 432 -10.91 30.53 -9.26
C TYR A 432 -10.33 31.87 -9.71
N GLU A 433 -11.08 32.70 -10.43
CA GLU A 433 -10.69 34.08 -10.72
C GLU A 433 -10.58 34.92 -9.44
N GLN A 434 -11.55 34.79 -8.53
CA GLN A 434 -11.52 35.48 -7.24
C GLN A 434 -10.41 34.94 -6.33
N TYR A 435 -10.18 33.63 -6.33
CA TYR A 435 -9.07 33.01 -5.61
C TYR A 435 -7.72 33.52 -6.15
N SER A 436 -7.57 33.62 -7.48
CA SER A 436 -6.37 34.18 -8.11
C SER A 436 -6.07 35.61 -7.64
N GLN A 437 -7.11 36.44 -7.51
CA GLN A 437 -6.95 37.80 -6.99
C GLN A 437 -6.52 37.81 -5.52
N LEU A 438 -7.00 36.86 -4.73
CA LEU A 438 -6.66 36.74 -3.31
C LEU A 438 -5.18 36.39 -3.10
N ILE A 439 -4.64 35.49 -3.92
CA ILE A 439 -3.25 35.03 -3.82
C ILE A 439 -2.27 35.87 -4.66
N GLY A 440 -2.76 36.76 -5.51
CA GLY A 440 -1.93 37.63 -6.34
C GLY A 440 -1.29 36.95 -7.55
N GLU A 441 -1.69 35.72 -7.89
CA GLU A 441 -1.23 34.98 -9.05
C GLU A 441 -2.38 34.21 -9.72
N THR A 442 -2.23 33.88 -11.00
CA THR A 442 -3.25 33.11 -11.73
C THR A 442 -3.27 31.68 -11.23
N TYR A 443 -4.37 31.32 -10.55
CA TYR A 443 -4.61 29.97 -10.12
C TYR A 443 -5.39 29.17 -11.15
N LYS A 444 -4.94 27.95 -11.41
CA LYS A 444 -5.63 27.00 -12.28
C LYS A 444 -5.70 25.63 -11.59
N PRO A 445 -6.90 25.05 -11.39
CA PRO A 445 -7.05 23.68 -10.88
C PRO A 445 -6.28 22.69 -11.75
N GLU A 446 -5.58 21.74 -11.15
CA GLU A 446 -4.85 20.71 -11.89
C GLU A 446 -5.81 19.77 -12.64
N GLU A 447 -5.43 19.36 -13.85
CA GLU A 447 -6.23 18.43 -14.66
C GLU A 447 -6.46 17.12 -13.91
N PHE A 448 -5.42 16.61 -13.25
CA PHE A 448 -5.49 15.37 -12.46
C PHE A 448 -6.52 15.48 -11.33
N TYR A 449 -6.53 16.60 -10.60
CA TYR A 449 -7.51 16.86 -9.55
C TYR A 449 -8.94 16.86 -10.09
N LEU A 450 -9.21 17.64 -11.16
CA LEU A 450 -10.54 17.71 -11.76
C LEU A 450 -11.00 16.34 -12.28
N ASN A 451 -10.09 15.60 -12.90
CA ASN A 451 -10.38 14.29 -13.42
C ASN A 451 -10.76 13.33 -12.29
N ALA A 452 -9.92 13.25 -11.25
CA ALA A 452 -10.14 12.33 -10.13
C ALA A 452 -11.44 12.68 -9.38
N GLU A 453 -11.74 13.95 -9.18
CA GLU A 453 -12.98 14.38 -8.54
C GLU A 453 -14.22 14.08 -9.39
N GLY A 454 -14.14 14.25 -10.71
CA GLY A 454 -15.21 13.84 -11.62
C GLY A 454 -15.54 12.34 -11.51
N TYR A 455 -14.52 11.48 -11.49
CA TYR A 455 -14.73 10.04 -11.30
C TYR A 455 -15.18 9.68 -9.87
N ASN A 456 -14.77 10.42 -8.84
CA ASN A 456 -15.32 10.26 -7.48
C ASN A 456 -16.84 10.43 -7.49
N LEU A 457 -17.33 11.50 -8.12
CA LEU A 457 -18.76 11.80 -8.22
C LEU A 457 -19.51 10.74 -9.04
N LEU A 458 -18.94 10.23 -10.14
CA LEU A 458 -19.55 9.12 -10.89
C LEU A 458 -19.71 7.86 -10.04
N ARG A 459 -18.76 7.56 -9.14
CA ARG A 459 -18.87 6.42 -8.21
C ARG A 459 -19.95 6.60 -7.16
N GLU A 460 -20.20 7.84 -6.76
CA GLU A 460 -21.28 8.22 -5.85
C GLU A 460 -22.64 8.37 -6.54
N ASP A 461 -22.74 8.02 -7.83
CA ASP A 461 -23.94 8.18 -8.68
C ASP A 461 -24.38 9.65 -8.85
N LYS A 462 -23.47 10.59 -8.60
CA LYS A 462 -23.66 12.05 -8.77
C LYS A 462 -23.28 12.49 -10.18
N VAL A 463 -23.92 11.88 -11.18
CA VAL A 463 -23.56 12.03 -12.60
C VAL A 463 -23.62 13.49 -13.09
N ASN A 464 -24.62 14.26 -12.64
CA ASN A 464 -24.75 15.67 -13.06
C ASN A 464 -23.64 16.56 -12.50
N ASP A 465 -23.17 16.30 -11.28
CA ASP A 465 -22.07 17.05 -10.67
C ASP A 465 -20.76 16.71 -11.40
N ALA A 466 -20.54 15.42 -11.71
CA ALA A 466 -19.40 14.96 -12.50
C ALA A 466 -19.32 15.63 -13.87
N LEU A 467 -20.46 15.77 -14.58
CA LEU A 467 -20.53 16.47 -15.86
C LEU A 467 -20.00 17.91 -15.74
N GLY A 468 -20.37 18.63 -14.68
CA GLY A 468 -19.89 20.00 -14.44
C GLY A 468 -18.37 20.07 -14.24
N ILE A 469 -17.79 19.11 -13.50
CA ILE A 469 -16.34 19.06 -13.26
C ILE A 469 -15.58 18.70 -14.54
N PHE A 470 -16.03 17.70 -15.29
CA PHE A 470 -15.37 17.32 -16.54
C PHE A 470 -15.50 18.40 -17.63
N GLU A 471 -16.63 19.09 -17.71
CA GLU A 471 -16.79 20.26 -18.58
C GLU A 471 -15.80 21.38 -18.20
N LEU A 472 -15.65 21.64 -16.90
CA LEU A 472 -14.66 22.59 -16.39
C LEU A 472 -13.22 22.19 -16.75
N ALA A 473 -12.89 20.89 -16.65
CA ALA A 473 -11.60 20.35 -17.05
C ALA A 473 -11.32 20.60 -18.53
N MET A 474 -12.30 20.34 -19.41
CA MET A 474 -12.17 20.64 -20.84
C MET A 474 -11.94 22.13 -21.13
N ILE A 475 -12.56 23.03 -20.36
CA ILE A 475 -12.39 24.48 -20.52
C ILE A 475 -10.96 24.90 -20.14
N TYR A 476 -10.43 24.42 -19.02
CA TYR A 476 -9.06 24.75 -18.58
C TYR A 476 -7.95 24.01 -19.36
N TYR A 477 -8.27 22.86 -19.95
CA TYR A 477 -7.34 21.99 -20.66
C TYR A 477 -7.85 21.58 -22.05
N PRO A 478 -8.13 22.55 -22.96
CA PRO A 478 -8.76 22.27 -24.24
C PRO A 478 -7.89 21.46 -25.22
N GLN A 479 -6.62 21.26 -24.90
CA GLN A 479 -5.68 20.44 -25.69
C GLN A 479 -5.44 19.05 -25.06
N SER A 480 -6.05 18.74 -23.92
CA SER A 480 -5.94 17.40 -23.31
C SER A 480 -7.04 16.49 -23.80
N VAL A 481 -6.68 15.44 -24.57
CA VAL A 481 -7.60 14.39 -25.03
C VAL A 481 -8.34 13.74 -23.85
N ASN A 482 -7.65 13.56 -22.71
CA ASN A 482 -8.18 12.93 -21.51
C ASN A 482 -9.41 13.64 -20.92
N THR A 483 -9.46 14.98 -21.02
CA THR A 483 -10.63 15.74 -20.54
C THR A 483 -11.87 15.53 -21.39
N TYR A 484 -11.71 15.40 -22.72
CA TYR A 484 -12.83 15.12 -23.62
C TYR A 484 -13.32 13.67 -23.46
N ASP A 485 -12.39 12.72 -23.31
CA ASP A 485 -12.72 11.33 -23.04
C ASP A 485 -13.58 11.20 -21.77
N SER A 486 -13.10 11.73 -20.65
CA SER A 486 -13.78 11.64 -19.37
C SER A 486 -15.14 12.35 -19.37
N TYR A 487 -15.27 13.50 -20.06
CA TYR A 487 -16.58 14.15 -20.23
C TYR A 487 -17.55 13.31 -21.08
N ALA A 488 -17.06 12.66 -22.14
CA ALA A 488 -17.88 11.79 -22.98
C ALA A 488 -18.38 10.56 -22.21
N GLU A 489 -17.54 9.95 -21.36
CA GLU A 489 -17.94 8.86 -20.47
C GLU A 489 -19.04 9.29 -19.48
N ALA A 490 -18.88 10.46 -18.84
CA ALA A 490 -19.91 11.02 -17.97
C ALA A 490 -21.24 11.29 -18.72
N LEU A 491 -21.17 11.76 -19.97
CA LEU A 491 -22.35 11.94 -20.83
C LEU A 491 -23.04 10.61 -21.17
N ILE A 492 -22.28 9.53 -21.39
CA ILE A 492 -22.84 8.18 -21.57
C ILE A 492 -23.60 7.74 -20.32
N MET A 493 -23.01 7.92 -19.14
CA MET A 493 -23.66 7.58 -17.86
C MET A 493 -24.93 8.39 -17.63
N ALA A 494 -24.94 9.65 -18.08
CA ALA A 494 -26.13 10.51 -18.04
C ALA A 494 -27.20 10.15 -19.10
N GLY A 495 -26.95 9.14 -19.95
CA GLY A 495 -27.84 8.76 -21.05
C GLY A 495 -27.79 9.71 -22.26
N ARG A 496 -26.88 10.69 -22.28
CA ARG A 496 -26.74 11.74 -23.31
C ARG A 496 -25.84 11.28 -24.46
N LYS A 497 -26.16 10.14 -25.07
CA LYS A 497 -25.31 9.44 -26.06
C LYS A 497 -24.94 10.29 -27.29
N ASN A 498 -25.86 11.10 -27.81
CA ASN A 498 -25.59 11.95 -28.98
C ASN A 498 -24.56 13.03 -28.67
N GLU A 499 -24.58 13.56 -27.44
CA GLU A 499 -23.61 14.56 -27.00
C GLU A 499 -22.26 13.89 -26.74
N ALA A 500 -22.25 12.71 -26.10
CA ALA A 500 -21.04 11.92 -25.93
C ALA A 500 -20.36 11.61 -27.27
N LEU A 501 -21.15 11.25 -28.30
CA LEU A 501 -20.65 11.01 -29.65
C LEU A 501 -19.91 12.24 -30.20
N ALA A 502 -20.52 13.43 -30.11
CA ALA A 502 -19.90 14.67 -30.58
C ALA A 502 -18.62 15.03 -29.81
N ILE A 503 -18.55 14.74 -28.52
CA ILE A 503 -17.34 14.94 -27.71
C ILE A 503 -16.25 13.95 -28.08
N TYR A 504 -16.58 12.67 -28.28
CA TYR A 504 -15.61 11.66 -28.72
C TYR A 504 -15.04 11.94 -30.11
N GLU A 505 -15.84 12.49 -31.04
CA GLU A 505 -15.33 12.93 -32.34
C GLU A 505 -14.27 14.02 -32.18
N LYS A 506 -14.49 15.00 -31.30
CA LYS A 506 -13.49 16.02 -30.97
C LYS A 506 -12.25 15.41 -30.30
N ALA A 507 -12.43 14.50 -29.36
CA ALA A 507 -11.34 13.80 -28.69
C ALA A 507 -10.44 13.06 -29.69
N TYR A 508 -11.05 12.36 -30.66
CA TYR A 508 -10.34 11.63 -31.70
C TYR A 508 -9.57 12.55 -32.65
N GLU A 509 -10.18 13.66 -33.11
CA GLU A 509 -9.47 14.64 -33.94
C GLU A 509 -8.27 15.27 -33.19
N LEU A 510 -8.46 15.59 -31.91
CA LEU A 510 -7.39 16.12 -31.06
C LEU A 510 -6.27 15.09 -30.82
N ALA A 511 -6.63 13.82 -30.60
CA ALA A 511 -5.69 12.72 -30.43
C ALA A 511 -4.81 12.51 -31.66
N LYS A 512 -5.39 12.58 -32.87
CA LYS A 512 -4.63 12.53 -34.13
C LYS A 512 -3.64 13.67 -34.24
N LYS A 513 -4.06 14.89 -33.89
CA LYS A 513 -3.22 16.09 -33.99
C LYS A 513 -2.05 16.08 -33.00
N THR A 514 -2.26 15.53 -31.80
CA THR A 514 -1.29 15.57 -30.70
C THR A 514 -0.41 14.33 -30.61
N GLY A 515 -0.69 13.28 -31.39
CA GLY A 515 0.03 12.00 -31.29
C GLY A 515 -0.25 11.26 -29.98
N TYR A 516 -1.49 11.35 -29.48
CA TYR A 516 -1.88 10.76 -28.20
C TYR A 516 -1.70 9.24 -28.20
N LYS A 517 -0.94 8.72 -27.23
CA LYS A 517 -0.51 7.32 -27.15
C LYS A 517 -1.68 6.32 -27.17
N ASN A 518 -2.82 6.70 -26.59
CA ASN A 518 -4.00 5.84 -26.45
C ASN A 518 -5.10 6.16 -27.47
N ILE A 519 -4.77 6.70 -28.66
CA ILE A 519 -5.77 7.02 -29.70
C ILE A 519 -6.68 5.85 -30.07
N ASN A 520 -6.15 4.61 -30.08
CA ASN A 520 -6.93 3.41 -30.41
C ASN A 520 -8.08 3.16 -29.42
N TYR A 521 -7.92 3.55 -28.15
CA TYR A 521 -8.98 3.46 -27.13
C TYR A 521 -10.13 4.42 -27.47
N ILE A 522 -9.81 5.68 -27.75
CA ILE A 522 -10.77 6.72 -28.15
C ILE A 522 -11.51 6.31 -29.42
N GLU A 523 -10.80 5.78 -30.42
CA GLU A 523 -11.40 5.29 -31.67
C GLU A 523 -12.36 4.11 -31.45
N ALA A 524 -11.99 3.17 -30.57
CA ALA A 524 -12.84 2.04 -30.24
C ALA A 524 -14.15 2.49 -29.57
N ASN A 525 -14.08 3.39 -28.59
CA ASN A 525 -15.27 3.93 -27.91
C ASN A 525 -16.16 4.75 -28.85
N LEU A 526 -15.56 5.57 -29.71
CA LEU A 526 -16.27 6.30 -30.76
C LEU A 526 -17.01 5.34 -31.71
N ASN A 527 -16.37 4.27 -32.15
CA ASN A 527 -16.99 3.26 -33.01
C ASN A 527 -18.10 2.49 -32.30
N LYS A 528 -17.94 2.18 -31.00
CA LYS A 528 -19.01 1.57 -30.19
C LYS A 528 -20.24 2.47 -30.17
N LEU A 529 -20.09 3.77 -29.88
CA LEU A 529 -21.21 4.72 -29.86
C LEU A 529 -21.90 4.87 -31.21
N ARG A 530 -21.15 4.96 -32.32
CA ARG A 530 -21.72 5.05 -33.68
C ARG A 530 -22.59 3.86 -34.04
N ASN A 531 -22.26 2.69 -33.52
CA ASN A 531 -23.00 1.45 -33.73
C ASN A 531 -24.03 1.17 -32.62
N ASN A 532 -24.29 2.14 -31.73
CA ASN A 532 -25.18 2.00 -30.58
C ASN A 532 -24.82 0.82 -29.65
N MET A 533 -23.54 0.43 -29.63
CA MET A 533 -23.00 -0.56 -28.70
C MET A 533 -22.68 0.09 -27.35
N THR A 534 -22.69 -0.71 -26.29
CA THR A 534 -22.31 -0.26 -24.95
C THR A 534 -20.81 0.07 -24.92
N VAL A 535 -20.48 1.24 -24.36
CA VAL A 535 -19.10 1.59 -24.01
C VAL A 535 -18.87 1.14 -22.58
N ASP A 536 -17.87 0.30 -22.39
CA ASP A 536 -17.45 -0.14 -21.06
C ASP A 536 -16.58 0.96 -20.48
N ILE A 537 -17.11 1.67 -19.49
CA ILE A 537 -16.38 2.70 -18.77
C ILE A 537 -15.54 1.98 -17.72
N ASP A 538 -14.23 1.98 -17.92
CA ASP A 538 -13.30 1.37 -16.99
C ASP A 538 -13.39 2.11 -15.64
N ARG A 539 -13.66 1.34 -14.59
CA ARG A 539 -13.79 1.86 -13.22
C ARG A 539 -12.48 1.75 -12.45
N GLU A 540 -11.41 1.24 -13.08
CA GLU A 540 -10.09 1.20 -12.45
C GLU A 540 -9.47 2.60 -12.32
N LEU A 541 -8.93 2.83 -11.13
CA LEU A 541 -8.85 4.14 -10.50
C LEU A 541 -7.57 4.91 -10.87
N PRO A 542 -7.62 6.22 -11.18
CA PRO A 542 -6.59 7.09 -10.66
C PRO A 542 -6.69 7.08 -9.11
N PRO A 543 -5.58 7.03 -8.36
CA PRO A 543 -5.64 7.13 -6.90
C PRO A 543 -6.44 8.37 -6.52
N PRO A 544 -7.21 8.35 -5.41
CA PRO A 544 -7.90 9.55 -4.96
C PRO A 544 -6.88 10.70 -4.90
N PRO A 545 -7.27 11.93 -5.30
CA PRO A 545 -6.39 13.08 -5.09
C PRO A 545 -6.03 13.09 -3.60
N PRO A 546 -4.79 13.46 -3.22
CA PRO A 546 -4.41 13.42 -1.81
C PRO A 546 -5.45 14.20 -1.00
N GLN A 547 -6.08 13.51 -0.05
CA GLN A 547 -7.12 14.10 0.79
C GLN A 547 -6.55 15.08 1.79
#